data_AF-A0A520HRY9-F1
#
_entry.id   AF-A0A520HRY9-F1
#
_cell.length_a   1.000
_cell.length_b   1.000
_cell.length_c   1.000
_cell.angle_alpha   90.00
_cell.angle_beta   90.00
_cell.angle_gamma   90.00
#
_symmetry.space_group_name_H-M   'P 1'
#
loop_
_entity.id
_entity.type
_entity.pdbx_description
1 polymer ?
#
loop_
_entity_poly.entity_id
_entity_poly.type
_entity_poly.pdbx_seq_one_letter_code
_entity_poly.pdbx_strand_id
1 'polypeptide(L)'
;MTRPLRLYEDRLLPSDPVQRDIARALYKTVADLPIVSPHGHTDPRWFATDEPWRNATELLLAPDHYLFRMLYSQGVPLERLGVPSRTGAPATDPRAAWRTFAEHYHLFRGTPSRLWLDHSFVAVLGIDVKLEAATADHYYDRIGEALASPAFRPRALFDRFGIEVLATTEGAEADLSAHHAIAASGWGGRVITTYRPDGVIDVEHEGFRGAMARFAELTGEDV
;
A
#
# COMPACT_ATOMS: atom_id res chain seq x y z
N MET A 1 5.46 -23.29 19.89
CA MET A 1 4.95 -22.11 20.62
C MET A 1 5.10 -20.90 19.73
N THR A 2 4.07 -20.07 19.59
CA THR A 2 4.12 -18.83 18.80
C THR A 2 5.02 -17.80 19.50
N ARG A 3 5.70 -16.95 18.73
CA ARG A 3 6.55 -15.88 19.28
C ARG A 3 5.78 -14.55 19.31
N PRO A 4 5.87 -13.74 20.38
CA PRO A 4 5.17 -12.47 20.43
C PRO A 4 5.76 -11.45 19.45
N LEU A 5 4.89 -10.67 18.82
CA LEU A 5 5.21 -9.48 18.05
C LEU A 5 4.79 -8.26 18.87
N ARG A 6 5.76 -7.43 19.27
CA ARG A 6 5.53 -6.19 20.01
C ARG A 6 6.32 -5.08 19.36
N LEU A 7 5.68 -3.94 19.13
CA LEU A 7 6.36 -2.72 18.75
C LEU A 7 6.96 -2.09 20.01
N TYR A 8 8.26 -1.86 20.00
CA TYR A 8 8.89 -1.05 21.04
C TYR A 8 8.44 0.42 20.88
N GLU A 9 8.08 1.07 21.97
CA GLU A 9 7.57 2.45 21.96
C GLU A 9 8.64 3.42 21.43
N ASP A 10 9.90 3.25 21.87
CA ASP A 10 11.04 4.07 21.45
C ASP A 10 11.77 3.50 20.22
N ARG A 11 11.09 2.72 19.36
CA ARG A 11 11.69 2.21 18.12
C ARG A 11 12.17 3.38 17.25
N LEU A 12 13.32 3.20 16.58
CA LEU A 12 14.02 4.20 15.76
C LEU A 12 14.63 5.38 16.54
N LEU A 13 14.39 5.50 17.85
CA LEU A 13 15.07 6.50 18.67
C LEU A 13 16.52 6.05 18.99
N PRO A 14 17.46 6.99 19.20
CA PRO A 14 18.84 6.66 19.56
C PRO A 14 18.96 5.78 20.82
N SER A 15 20.08 5.06 20.93
CA SER A 15 20.39 4.25 22.12
C SER A 15 20.87 5.09 23.30
N ASP A 16 21.50 6.23 23.04
CA ASP A 16 21.93 7.18 24.06
C ASP A 16 20.73 7.72 24.85
N PRO A 17 20.72 7.63 26.20
CA PRO A 17 19.56 8.02 27.01
C PRO A 17 19.15 9.48 26.85
N VAL A 18 20.12 10.40 26.79
CA VAL A 18 19.85 11.84 26.69
C VAL A 18 19.23 12.16 25.33
N GLN A 19 19.81 11.63 24.25
CA GLN A 19 19.27 11.79 22.91
C GLN A 19 17.89 11.14 22.76
N ARG A 20 17.66 9.96 23.34
CA ARG A 20 16.37 9.28 23.33
C ARG A 20 15.29 10.09 24.03
N ASP A 21 15.59 10.68 25.17
CA ASP A 21 14.62 11.49 25.93
C ASP A 21 14.21 12.75 25.15
N ILE A 22 15.17 13.43 24.51
CA ILE A 22 14.90 14.56 23.61
C ILE A 22 14.03 14.10 22.42
N ALA A 23 14.42 13.00 21.75
CA ALA A 23 13.70 12.51 20.58
C ALA A 23 12.27 12.07 20.93
N ARG A 24 12.07 11.43 22.09
CA ARG A 24 10.75 11.05 22.62
C ARG A 24 9.89 12.27 22.91
N ALA A 25 10.47 13.30 23.53
CA ALA A 25 9.75 14.54 23.83
C ALA A 25 9.29 15.24 22.54
N LEU A 26 10.16 15.35 21.54
CA LEU A 26 9.82 15.93 20.24
C LEU A 26 8.76 15.10 19.51
N TYR A 27 8.92 13.78 19.43
CA TYR A 27 7.96 12.90 18.75
C TYR A 27 6.56 13.03 19.34
N LYS A 28 6.41 13.09 20.67
CA LYS A 28 5.11 13.30 21.32
C LYS A 28 4.39 14.57 20.89
N THR A 29 5.10 15.61 20.46
CA THR A 29 4.48 16.86 19.97
C THR A 29 3.91 16.75 18.56
N VAL A 30 4.33 15.72 17.81
CA VAL A 30 3.98 15.57 16.38
C VAL A 30 3.29 14.24 16.03
N ALA A 31 3.29 13.26 16.95
CA ALA A 31 2.84 11.89 16.69
C ALA A 31 1.38 11.78 16.23
N ASP A 32 0.53 12.67 16.71
CA ASP A 32 -0.91 12.69 16.43
C ASP A 32 -1.31 13.78 15.42
N LEU A 33 -0.34 14.42 14.75
CA LEU A 33 -0.64 15.39 13.70
C LEU A 33 -1.26 14.67 12.48
N PRO A 34 -2.17 15.35 11.75
CA PRO A 34 -2.75 14.79 10.54
C PRO A 34 -1.68 14.43 9.49
N ILE A 35 -1.90 13.34 8.77
CA ILE A 35 -1.01 12.91 7.69
C ILE A 35 -1.26 13.76 6.46
N VAL A 36 -0.22 14.46 6.02
CA VAL A 36 -0.15 15.11 4.70
C VAL A 36 0.65 14.20 3.77
N SER A 37 -0.03 13.59 2.80
CA SER A 37 0.58 12.73 1.77
C SER A 37 0.50 13.44 0.41
N PRO A 38 1.43 14.37 0.12
CA PRO A 38 1.34 15.27 -1.04
C PRO A 38 1.74 14.62 -2.36
N HIS A 39 2.21 13.36 -2.35
CA HIS A 39 2.53 12.58 -3.54
C HIS A 39 2.41 11.08 -3.24
N GLY A 40 1.78 10.34 -4.15
CA GLY A 40 1.55 8.91 -3.98
C GLY A 40 0.90 8.26 -5.20
N HIS A 41 0.77 6.93 -5.13
CA HIS A 41 0.28 6.08 -6.21
C HIS A 41 -0.87 5.16 -5.78
N THR A 42 -1.65 5.57 -4.76
CA THR A 42 -2.87 4.84 -4.40
C THR A 42 -3.92 4.96 -5.50
N ASP A 43 -4.74 3.93 -5.68
CA ASP A 43 -5.82 3.94 -6.68
C ASP A 43 -7.00 4.81 -6.19
N PRO A 44 -7.35 5.92 -6.89
CA PRO A 44 -8.46 6.77 -6.47
C PRO A 44 -9.80 6.03 -6.47
N ARG A 45 -9.93 4.94 -7.23
CA ARG A 45 -11.17 4.15 -7.29
C ARG A 45 -11.52 3.51 -5.95
N TRP A 46 -10.53 3.22 -5.10
CA TRP A 46 -10.78 2.69 -3.75
C TRP A 46 -11.68 3.62 -2.95
N PHE A 47 -11.44 4.92 -3.01
CA PHE A 47 -12.24 5.92 -2.29
C PHE A 47 -13.50 6.30 -3.06
N ALA A 48 -13.51 6.19 -4.39
CA ALA A 48 -14.70 6.44 -5.19
C ALA A 48 -15.79 5.39 -4.94
N THR A 49 -15.44 4.10 -4.92
CA THR A 49 -16.41 3.00 -4.74
C THR A 49 -16.59 2.57 -3.29
N ASP A 50 -15.59 2.80 -2.44
CA ASP A 50 -15.56 2.36 -1.03
C ASP A 50 -15.81 0.83 -0.85
N GLU A 51 -15.43 0.05 -1.86
CA GLU A 51 -15.52 -1.41 -1.83
C GLU A 51 -14.43 -2.02 -0.95
N PRO A 52 -14.67 -3.19 -0.32
CA PRO A 52 -13.68 -3.81 0.54
C PRO A 52 -12.59 -4.47 -0.32
N TRP A 53 -11.38 -4.53 0.22
CA TRP A 53 -10.34 -5.38 -0.36
C TRP A 53 -10.64 -6.86 -0.09
N ARG A 54 -10.13 -7.74 -0.95
CA ARG A 54 -10.51 -9.15 -0.95
C ARG A 54 -9.72 -10.01 0.04
N ASN A 55 -8.40 -9.90 0.05
CA ASN A 55 -7.53 -10.74 0.87
C ASN A 55 -6.15 -10.12 1.10
N ALA A 56 -5.38 -10.73 2.01
CA ALA A 56 -4.04 -10.28 2.39
C ALA A 56 -3.06 -10.22 1.21
N THR A 57 -3.13 -11.18 0.28
CA THR A 57 -2.21 -11.27 -0.85
C THR A 57 -2.45 -10.14 -1.84
N GLU A 58 -3.71 -9.91 -2.24
CA GLU A 58 -4.08 -8.87 -3.19
C GLU A 58 -3.88 -7.45 -2.63
N LEU A 59 -3.94 -7.26 -1.31
CA LEU A 59 -3.72 -5.96 -0.68
C LEU A 59 -2.25 -5.67 -0.35
N LEU A 60 -1.55 -6.63 0.26
CA LEU A 60 -0.23 -6.39 0.87
C LEU A 60 0.93 -6.99 0.07
N LEU A 61 0.74 -8.10 -0.64
CA LEU A 61 1.85 -8.85 -1.26
C LEU A 61 1.99 -8.56 -2.75
N ALA A 62 0.96 -8.88 -3.53
CA ALA A 62 0.99 -8.79 -4.98
C ALA A 62 1.25 -7.37 -5.54
N PRO A 63 0.70 -6.28 -4.95
CA PRO A 63 0.95 -4.94 -5.46
C PRO A 63 2.27 -4.32 -4.97
N ASP A 64 2.90 -4.84 -3.91
CA ASP A 64 4.10 -4.23 -3.31
C ASP A 64 5.40 -4.80 -3.89
N HIS A 65 6.00 -4.04 -4.80
CA HIS A 65 7.25 -4.39 -5.44
C HIS A 65 8.46 -4.43 -4.50
N TYR A 66 8.43 -3.82 -3.32
CA TYR A 66 9.48 -4.02 -2.33
C TYR A 66 9.49 -5.46 -1.80
N LEU A 67 8.30 -6.05 -1.62
CA LEU A 67 8.17 -7.40 -1.10
C LEU A 67 8.53 -8.44 -2.14
N PHE A 68 7.85 -8.44 -3.29
CA PHE A 68 8.10 -9.49 -4.29
C PHE A 68 9.49 -9.38 -4.92
N ARG A 69 10.12 -8.19 -4.97
CA ARG A 69 11.51 -8.06 -5.42
C ARG A 69 12.48 -8.84 -4.53
N MET A 70 12.28 -8.80 -3.22
CA MET A 70 13.12 -9.51 -2.26
C MET A 70 12.94 -11.03 -2.38
N LEU A 71 11.71 -11.51 -2.58
CA LEU A 71 11.48 -12.94 -2.78
C LEU A 71 12.00 -13.41 -4.15
N TYR A 72 11.78 -12.62 -5.19
CA TYR A 72 12.28 -12.91 -6.53
C TYR A 72 13.81 -12.99 -6.58
N SER A 73 14.51 -12.09 -5.89
CA SER A 73 15.99 -12.13 -5.83
C SER A 73 16.54 -13.30 -5.00
N GLN A 74 15.68 -14.13 -4.39
CA GLN A 74 16.03 -15.39 -3.73
C GLN A 74 15.50 -16.62 -4.49
N GLY A 75 15.03 -16.43 -5.72
CA GLY A 75 14.59 -17.52 -6.59
C GLY A 75 13.11 -17.90 -6.48
N VAL A 76 12.28 -17.11 -5.77
CA VAL A 76 10.83 -17.34 -5.72
C VAL A 76 10.18 -16.69 -6.96
N PRO A 77 9.52 -17.46 -7.83
CA PRO A 77 8.94 -16.90 -9.04
C PRO A 77 7.67 -16.08 -8.73
N LEU A 78 7.39 -15.05 -9.54
CA LEU A 78 6.35 -14.04 -9.27
C LEU A 78 4.93 -14.64 -9.22
N GLU A 79 4.65 -15.64 -10.04
CA GLU A 79 3.37 -16.35 -10.05
C GLU A 79 3.06 -17.01 -8.70
N ARG A 80 4.10 -17.51 -8.00
CA ARG A 80 3.95 -18.11 -6.66
C ARG A 80 3.57 -17.09 -5.59
N LEU A 81 3.69 -15.80 -5.89
CA LEU A 81 3.35 -14.69 -5.01
C LEU A 81 2.03 -14.00 -5.39
N GLY A 82 1.31 -14.52 -6.39
CA GLY A 82 0.06 -13.91 -6.85
C GLY A 82 0.25 -12.65 -7.69
N VAL A 83 1.48 -12.35 -8.12
CA VAL A 83 1.78 -11.15 -8.93
C VAL A 83 1.25 -11.36 -10.35
N PRO A 84 0.42 -10.44 -10.88
CA PRO A 84 -0.12 -10.56 -12.24
C PRO A 84 0.97 -10.41 -13.31
N SER A 85 0.81 -11.11 -14.42
CA SER A 85 1.64 -10.95 -15.62
C SER A 85 0.87 -10.21 -16.71
N ARG A 86 1.51 -9.95 -17.86
CA ARG A 86 0.84 -9.39 -19.04
C ARG A 86 -0.29 -10.28 -19.59
N THR A 87 -0.34 -11.55 -19.21
CA THR A 87 -1.41 -12.50 -19.60
C THR A 87 -2.51 -12.63 -18.55
N GLY A 88 -2.42 -11.89 -17.43
CA GLY A 88 -3.43 -11.86 -16.37
C GLY A 88 -2.92 -12.36 -15.02
N ALA A 89 -3.85 -12.51 -14.07
CA ALA A 89 -3.56 -13.03 -12.74
C ALA A 89 -3.15 -14.51 -12.79
N PRO A 90 -2.18 -14.96 -11.97
CA PRO A 90 -1.79 -16.36 -11.92
C PRO A 90 -2.90 -17.23 -11.30
N ALA A 91 -2.89 -18.53 -11.62
CA ALA A 91 -3.82 -19.50 -11.03
C ALA A 91 -3.48 -19.90 -9.57
N THR A 92 -2.44 -19.30 -8.99
CA THR A 92 -1.99 -19.59 -7.63
C THR A 92 -3.04 -19.14 -6.61
N ASP A 93 -3.41 -20.04 -5.70
CA ASP A 93 -4.27 -19.72 -4.56
C ASP A 93 -3.65 -18.56 -3.75
N PRO A 94 -4.38 -17.45 -3.53
CA PRO A 94 -3.88 -16.33 -2.74
C PRO A 94 -3.39 -16.72 -1.35
N ARG A 95 -3.99 -17.72 -0.70
CA ARG A 95 -3.49 -18.22 0.60
C ARG A 95 -2.16 -18.95 0.47
N ALA A 96 -1.98 -19.77 -0.57
CA ALA A 96 -0.70 -20.41 -0.86
C ALA A 96 0.41 -19.39 -1.18
N ALA A 97 0.07 -18.29 -1.85
CA ALA A 97 0.99 -17.17 -2.08
C ALA A 97 1.39 -16.49 -0.75
N TRP A 98 0.42 -16.26 0.15
CA TRP A 98 0.70 -15.71 1.47
C TRP A 98 1.59 -16.63 2.33
N ARG A 99 1.36 -17.95 2.28
CA ARG A 99 2.22 -18.94 2.96
C ARG A 99 3.65 -18.86 2.44
N THR A 100 3.82 -18.78 1.12
CA THR A 100 5.14 -18.60 0.48
C THR A 100 5.81 -17.32 1.00
N PHE A 101 5.08 -16.22 1.11
CA PHE A 101 5.60 -14.99 1.71
C PHE A 101 6.00 -15.14 3.18
N ALA A 102 5.17 -15.76 4.00
CA ALA A 102 5.40 -15.96 5.43
C ALA A 102 6.65 -16.82 5.72
N GLU A 103 6.89 -17.87 4.91
CA GLU A 103 8.10 -18.70 4.97
C GLU A 103 9.38 -17.87 4.75
N HIS A 104 9.29 -16.88 3.87
CA HIS A 104 10.41 -16.02 3.47
C HIS A 104 10.48 -14.70 4.23
N TYR A 105 9.59 -14.47 5.21
CA TYR A 105 9.53 -13.18 5.94
C TYR A 105 10.81 -12.84 6.73
N HIS A 106 11.67 -13.83 6.95
CA HIS A 106 12.99 -13.64 7.56
C HIS A 106 13.97 -12.84 6.68
N LEU A 107 13.76 -12.79 5.36
CA LEU A 107 14.60 -12.03 4.42
C LEU A 107 14.53 -10.52 4.65
N PHE A 108 13.45 -10.03 5.25
CA PHE A 108 13.28 -8.59 5.52
C PHE A 108 13.99 -8.13 6.79
N ARG A 109 14.74 -8.99 7.49
CA ARG A 109 15.50 -8.57 8.68
C ARG A 109 16.49 -7.45 8.32
N GLY A 110 16.35 -6.30 8.99
CA GLY A 110 17.17 -5.12 8.75
C GLY A 110 16.69 -4.22 7.61
N THR A 111 15.60 -4.58 6.91
CA THR A 111 15.02 -3.73 5.86
C THR A 111 13.89 -2.86 6.41
N PRO A 112 13.58 -1.72 5.76
CA PRO A 112 12.45 -0.89 6.15
C PRO A 112 11.09 -1.60 6.01
N SER A 113 10.93 -2.51 5.04
CA SER A 113 9.69 -3.28 4.87
C SER A 113 9.33 -4.10 6.11
N ARG A 114 10.31 -4.58 6.87
CA ARG A 114 10.05 -5.25 8.15
C ARG A 114 9.42 -4.32 9.17
N LEU A 115 9.88 -3.07 9.23
CA LEU A 115 9.34 -2.06 10.14
C LEU A 115 7.91 -1.67 9.75
N TRP A 116 7.68 -1.44 8.45
CA TRP A 116 6.36 -1.06 7.93
C TRP A 116 5.33 -2.17 8.14
N LEU A 117 5.68 -3.42 7.80
CA LEU A 117 4.77 -4.55 7.96
C LEU A 117 4.52 -4.90 9.43
N ASP A 118 5.55 -4.98 10.27
CA ASP A 118 5.34 -5.23 11.70
C ASP A 118 4.50 -4.09 12.34
N HIS A 119 4.63 -2.84 11.88
CA HIS A 119 3.75 -1.75 12.29
C HIS A 119 2.31 -1.98 11.85
N SER A 120 2.06 -2.29 10.58
CA SER A 120 0.72 -2.61 10.07
C SER A 120 0.09 -3.79 10.80
N PHE A 121 0.84 -4.86 11.05
CA PHE A 121 0.35 -6.03 11.76
C PHE A 121 -0.09 -5.70 13.18
N VAL A 122 0.70 -4.95 13.94
CA VAL A 122 0.36 -4.62 15.33
C VAL A 122 -0.63 -3.46 15.43
N ALA A 123 -0.29 -2.30 14.86
CA ALA A 123 -1.04 -1.06 15.08
C ALA A 123 -2.32 -0.96 14.23
N VAL A 124 -2.33 -1.55 13.03
CA VAL A 124 -3.48 -1.46 12.11
C VAL A 124 -4.37 -2.69 12.22
N LEU A 125 -3.79 -3.89 12.31
CA LEU A 125 -4.50 -5.17 12.27
C LEU A 125 -4.67 -5.84 13.66
N GLY A 126 -3.97 -5.36 14.69
CA GLY A 126 -4.06 -5.90 16.05
C GLY A 126 -3.52 -7.32 16.21
N ILE A 127 -2.55 -7.72 15.37
CA ILE A 127 -1.89 -9.04 15.41
C ILE A 127 -0.63 -8.94 16.29
N ASP A 128 -0.58 -9.74 17.35
CA ASP A 128 0.46 -9.70 18.39
C ASP A 128 1.39 -10.93 18.41
N VAL A 129 1.31 -11.77 17.36
CA VAL A 129 2.20 -12.93 17.14
C VAL A 129 3.06 -12.71 15.90
N LYS A 130 4.31 -13.14 15.89
CA LYS A 130 5.21 -12.95 14.73
C LYS A 130 4.73 -13.72 13.52
N LEU A 131 4.84 -13.10 12.34
CA LEU A 131 4.68 -13.79 11.06
C LEU A 131 5.85 -14.77 10.85
N GLU A 132 5.50 -16.03 10.70
CA GLU A 132 6.35 -17.19 10.44
C GLU A 132 5.56 -18.17 9.57
N ALA A 133 6.23 -19.18 8.99
CA ALA A 133 5.54 -20.23 8.24
C ALA A 133 4.36 -20.84 9.02
N ALA A 134 4.55 -21.12 10.31
CA ALA A 134 3.53 -21.72 11.17
C ALA A 134 2.37 -20.78 11.55
N THR A 135 2.52 -19.46 11.39
CA THR A 135 1.47 -18.46 11.68
C THR A 135 0.86 -17.86 10.40
N ALA A 136 1.25 -18.33 9.22
CA ALA A 136 0.83 -17.79 7.94
C ALA A 136 -0.70 -17.78 7.78
N ASP A 137 -1.37 -18.91 8.06
CA ASP A 137 -2.82 -19.01 7.91
C ASP A 137 -3.58 -18.15 8.92
N HIS A 138 -3.10 -18.09 10.17
CA HIS A 138 -3.65 -17.19 11.18
C HIS A 138 -3.63 -15.73 10.70
N TYR A 139 -2.53 -15.29 10.10
CA TYR A 139 -2.43 -13.96 9.52
C TYR A 139 -3.38 -13.76 8.35
N TYR A 140 -3.43 -14.70 7.42
CA TYR A 140 -4.30 -14.60 6.25
C TYR A 140 -5.77 -14.48 6.65
N ASP A 141 -6.22 -15.32 7.59
CA ASP A 141 -7.59 -15.32 8.10
C ASP A 141 -7.90 -14.02 8.85
N ARG A 142 -7.00 -13.60 9.74
CA ARG A 142 -7.23 -12.40 10.54
C ARG A 142 -7.28 -11.12 9.69
N ILE A 143 -6.45 -11.04 8.66
CA ILE A 143 -6.50 -9.93 7.69
C ILE A 143 -7.80 -10.02 6.90
N GLY A 144 -8.20 -11.20 6.42
CA GLY A 144 -9.47 -11.39 5.70
C GLY A 144 -10.70 -10.95 6.52
N GLU A 145 -10.77 -11.35 7.78
CA GLU A 145 -11.81 -10.90 8.72
C GLU A 145 -11.83 -9.37 8.88
N ALA A 146 -10.65 -8.76 9.04
CA ALA A 146 -10.53 -7.32 9.16
C ALA A 146 -11.05 -6.61 7.91
N LEU A 147 -10.59 -7.02 6.71
CA LEU A 147 -10.97 -6.42 5.43
C LEU A 147 -12.47 -6.57 5.09
N ALA A 148 -13.13 -7.62 5.60
CA ALA A 148 -14.57 -7.79 5.46
C ALA A 148 -15.38 -6.80 6.32
N SER A 149 -14.77 -6.21 7.36
CA SER A 149 -15.46 -5.31 8.28
C SER A 149 -15.64 -3.89 7.72
N PRO A 150 -16.72 -3.18 8.06
CA PRO A 150 -16.90 -1.77 7.69
C PRO A 150 -15.76 -0.86 8.17
N ALA A 151 -15.10 -1.21 9.28
CA ALA A 151 -14.00 -0.42 9.86
C ALA A 151 -12.70 -0.46 9.02
N PHE A 152 -12.63 -1.33 8.02
CA PHE A 152 -11.52 -1.45 7.07
C PHE A 152 -11.93 -1.08 5.65
N ARG A 153 -13.03 -0.34 5.48
CA ARG A 153 -13.36 0.27 4.19
C ARG A 153 -12.35 1.36 3.84
N PRO A 154 -12.03 1.60 2.56
CA PRO A 154 -11.08 2.63 2.16
C PRO A 154 -11.31 3.99 2.82
N ARG A 155 -12.55 4.49 2.83
CA ARG A 155 -12.91 5.76 3.47
C ARG A 155 -12.77 5.71 4.98
N ALA A 156 -13.22 4.62 5.62
CA ALA A 156 -13.10 4.43 7.06
C ALA A 156 -11.62 4.38 7.51
N LEU A 157 -10.74 3.76 6.72
CA LEU A 157 -9.29 3.76 7.00
C LEU A 157 -8.66 5.12 6.80
N PHE A 158 -9.04 5.85 5.74
CA PHE A 158 -8.57 7.22 5.52
C PHE A 158 -8.86 8.11 6.73
N ASP A 159 -10.10 8.06 7.22
CA ASP A 159 -10.53 8.83 8.40
C ASP A 159 -9.80 8.36 9.67
N ARG A 160 -9.70 7.04 9.88
CA ARG A 160 -9.01 6.46 11.04
C ARG A 160 -7.52 6.77 11.09
N PHE A 161 -6.87 6.90 9.94
CA PHE A 161 -5.46 7.27 9.83
C PHE A 161 -5.22 8.77 9.98
N GLY A 162 -6.27 9.59 10.10
CA GLY A 162 -6.14 11.04 10.25
C GLY A 162 -5.48 11.70 9.04
N ILE A 163 -5.78 11.21 7.83
CA ILE A 163 -5.22 11.78 6.60
C ILE A 163 -5.90 13.10 6.29
N GLU A 164 -5.14 14.19 6.24
CA GLU A 164 -5.65 15.52 5.86
C GLU A 164 -5.69 15.71 4.35
N VAL A 165 -4.70 15.16 3.63
CA VAL A 165 -4.64 15.19 2.17
C VAL A 165 -3.89 13.98 1.64
N LEU A 166 -4.43 13.39 0.57
CA LEU A 166 -3.81 12.29 -0.17
C LEU A 166 -3.77 12.65 -1.65
N ALA A 167 -2.57 12.70 -2.23
CA ALA A 167 -2.38 12.88 -3.65
C ALA A 167 -2.15 11.55 -4.36
N THR A 168 -2.90 11.30 -5.43
CA THR A 168 -2.64 10.27 -6.44
C THR A 168 -1.83 10.88 -7.59
N THR A 169 -1.45 10.05 -8.56
CA THR A 169 -0.63 10.47 -9.70
C THR A 169 -1.25 9.95 -10.98
N GLU A 170 -1.67 10.86 -11.86
CA GLU A 170 -2.38 10.55 -13.09
C GLU A 170 -1.62 11.06 -14.32
N GLY A 171 -1.69 10.29 -15.41
CA GLY A 171 -1.16 10.67 -16.71
C GLY A 171 -1.87 11.91 -17.28
N ALA A 172 -1.25 12.57 -18.26
CA ALA A 172 -1.89 13.66 -18.99
C ALA A 172 -3.15 13.21 -19.76
N GLU A 173 -3.17 11.92 -20.09
CA GLU A 173 -4.19 11.21 -20.84
C GLU A 173 -5.18 10.42 -19.96
N ALA A 174 -5.13 10.61 -18.65
CA ALA A 174 -5.97 9.90 -17.69
C ALA A 174 -7.37 10.50 -17.56
N ASP A 175 -8.36 9.64 -17.33
CA ASP A 175 -9.71 10.03 -16.90
C ASP A 175 -9.73 10.29 -15.38
N LEU A 176 -10.30 11.43 -14.97
CA LEU A 176 -10.38 11.85 -13.56
C LEU A 176 -11.75 11.55 -12.92
N SER A 177 -12.55 10.67 -13.53
CA SER A 177 -13.90 10.33 -13.05
C SER A 177 -13.93 9.85 -11.59
N ALA A 178 -12.92 9.12 -11.13
CA ALA A 178 -12.83 8.68 -9.74
C ALA A 178 -12.70 9.87 -8.77
N HIS A 179 -11.86 10.86 -9.07
CA HIS A 179 -11.73 12.07 -8.27
C HIS A 179 -13.02 12.89 -8.26
N HIS A 180 -13.68 13.01 -9.42
CA HIS A 180 -14.99 13.66 -9.50
C HIS A 180 -16.06 12.93 -8.67
N ALA A 181 -16.08 11.59 -8.70
CA ALA A 181 -16.99 10.78 -7.90
C ALA A 181 -16.75 10.95 -6.40
N ILE A 182 -15.48 11.02 -5.97
CA ILE A 182 -15.11 11.31 -4.57
C ILE A 182 -15.68 12.67 -4.15
N ALA A 183 -15.38 13.72 -4.93
CA ALA A 183 -15.82 15.09 -4.65
C ALA A 183 -17.36 15.23 -4.62
N ALA A 184 -18.08 14.47 -5.45
CA ALA A 184 -19.54 14.47 -5.52
C ALA A 184 -20.23 13.59 -4.45
N SER A 185 -19.49 12.75 -3.74
CA SER A 185 -20.07 11.70 -2.88
C SER A 185 -20.60 12.18 -1.52
N GLY A 186 -20.25 13.41 -1.11
CA GLY A 186 -20.55 13.94 0.22
C GLY A 186 -19.62 13.43 1.34
N TRP A 187 -18.68 12.53 1.04
CA TRP A 187 -17.61 12.17 1.97
C TRP A 187 -16.53 13.26 2.00
N GLY A 188 -16.04 13.61 3.20
CA GLY A 188 -15.15 14.75 3.43
C GLY A 188 -13.67 14.52 3.15
N GLY A 189 -13.26 13.33 2.70
CA GLY A 189 -11.86 13.00 2.46
C GLY A 189 -11.27 13.79 1.29
N ARG A 190 -10.08 14.37 1.49
CA ARG A 190 -9.39 15.17 0.48
C ARG A 190 -8.42 14.32 -0.33
N VAL A 191 -8.95 13.68 -1.37
CA VAL A 191 -8.16 12.94 -2.38
C VAL A 191 -7.98 13.80 -3.61
N ILE A 192 -6.75 14.20 -3.91
CA ILE A 192 -6.38 15.05 -5.05
C ILE A 192 -5.53 14.27 -6.05
N THR A 193 -5.37 14.81 -7.26
CA THR A 193 -4.48 14.27 -8.30
C THR A 193 -3.22 15.13 -8.44
N THR A 194 -2.16 14.57 -9.04
CA THR A 194 -0.96 15.26 -9.50
C THR A 194 -0.70 14.91 -10.97
N TYR A 195 -0.26 15.91 -11.74
CA TYR A 195 -0.06 15.78 -13.19
C TYR A 195 1.29 15.12 -13.50
N ARG A 196 1.25 13.96 -14.17
CA ARG A 196 2.45 13.21 -14.60
C ARG A 196 2.45 12.99 -16.11
N PRO A 197 3.05 13.91 -16.88
CA PRO A 197 2.99 13.86 -18.35
C PRO A 197 4.00 12.92 -19.01
N ASP A 198 4.66 12.01 -18.27
CA ASP A 198 5.71 11.13 -18.79
C ASP A 198 5.31 10.45 -20.12
N GLY A 199 4.08 9.92 -20.20
CA GLY A 199 3.59 9.16 -21.36
C GLY A 199 3.41 9.97 -22.65
N VAL A 200 3.29 11.31 -22.56
CA VAL A 200 3.12 12.23 -23.70
C VAL A 200 4.35 13.11 -23.95
N ILE A 201 5.44 12.91 -23.19
CA ILE A 201 6.70 13.65 -23.34
C ILE A 201 7.83 12.73 -23.79
N ASP A 202 7.96 11.55 -23.17
CA ASP A 202 9.03 10.63 -23.50
C ASP A 202 8.73 9.87 -24.80
N VAL A 203 9.32 10.34 -25.90
CA VAL A 203 9.18 9.74 -27.23
C VAL A 203 9.81 8.35 -27.34
N GLU A 204 10.68 7.96 -26.41
CA GLU A 204 11.27 6.61 -26.35
C GLU A 204 10.36 5.61 -25.62
N HIS A 205 9.36 6.09 -24.88
CA HIS A 205 8.42 5.24 -24.18
C HIS A 205 7.60 4.40 -25.15
N GLU A 206 7.54 3.08 -24.94
CA GLU A 206 6.85 2.12 -25.81
C GLU A 206 5.35 2.43 -26.02
N GLY A 207 4.73 3.08 -25.04
CA GLY A 207 3.33 3.52 -25.08
C GLY A 207 3.09 4.90 -25.69
N PHE A 208 4.14 5.65 -26.08
CA PHE A 208 4.05 7.07 -26.45
C PHE A 208 2.97 7.36 -27.51
N ARG A 209 2.94 6.60 -28.60
CA ARG A 209 1.96 6.79 -29.69
C ARG A 209 0.51 6.63 -29.22
N GLY A 210 0.26 5.65 -28.36
CA GLY A 210 -1.07 5.40 -27.81
C GLY A 210 -1.49 6.51 -26.84
N ALA A 211 -0.56 6.96 -25.99
CA ALA A 211 -0.78 8.07 -25.07
C ALA A 211 -1.08 9.38 -25.81
N MET A 212 -0.33 9.71 -26.86
CA MET A 212 -0.58 10.90 -27.68
C MET A 212 -1.94 10.87 -28.37
N ALA A 213 -2.35 9.73 -28.93
CA ALA A 213 -3.69 9.59 -29.53
C ALA A 213 -4.80 9.83 -28.50
N ARG A 214 -4.66 9.26 -27.29
CA ARG A 214 -5.60 9.47 -26.20
C ARG A 214 -5.60 10.93 -25.72
N PHE A 215 -4.44 11.56 -25.67
CA PHE A 215 -4.31 12.96 -25.27
C PHE A 215 -4.98 13.90 -26.29
N ALA A 216 -4.87 13.62 -27.59
CA ALA A 216 -5.59 14.32 -28.65
C ALA A 216 -7.12 14.24 -28.44
N GLU A 217 -7.63 13.03 -28.17
CA GLU A 217 -9.07 12.81 -27.92
C GLU A 217 -9.58 13.61 -26.71
N LEU A 218 -8.79 13.67 -25.64
CA LEU A 218 -9.19 14.33 -24.39
C LEU A 218 -9.12 15.85 -24.47
N THR A 219 -8.14 16.39 -25.19
CA THR A 219 -7.94 17.84 -25.33
C THR A 219 -8.73 18.44 -26.48
N GLY A 220 -8.99 17.65 -27.53
CA GLY A 220 -9.57 18.14 -28.79
C GLY A 220 -8.58 18.95 -29.64
N GLU A 221 -7.27 18.82 -29.38
CA GLU A 221 -6.20 19.59 -30.02
C GLU A 221 -5.39 18.75 -31.03
N ASP A 222 -4.65 19.44 -31.92
CA ASP A 222 -3.67 18.85 -32.86
C ASP A 222 -2.31 18.67 -32.15
N VAL A 223 -2.09 17.47 -31.59
CA VAL A 223 -0.95 17.14 -30.69
C VAL A 223 0.16 16.34 -31.36
#